data_AF-A0A927FZ84-F1
#
_entry.id   AF-A0A927FZ84-F1
#
_cell.length_a   1.000
_cell.length_b   1.000
_cell.length_c   1.000
_cell.angle_alpha   90.00
_cell.angle_beta   90.00
_cell.angle_gamma   90.00
#
_symmetry.space_group_name_H-M   'P 1'
#
loop_
_entity.id
_entity.type
_entity.pdbx_description
1 polymer ?
#
loop_
_entity_poly.entity_id
_entity_poly.type
_entity_poly.pdbx_seq_one_letter_code
_entity_poly.pdbx_strand_id
1 'polypeptide(L)'
;MFYDFRPIYGDFSLAEEVRTFLIETVQGSNLLQFLLVKDSLRWKIPVGPLGMINRTKKTKILDIKKIGLIQIINTVRIYAIKYGIKEVNTIQRLHRLKEIKAMHPRDVENAKTALHYLHYYRLKHNLHQLSEGQPISNEIRILDLSKEDKWKLKEAIHIAARMQQATKITLNRI
;
A
#
# COMPACT_ATOMS: atom_id res chain seq x y z
N MET A 1 -2.75 6.99 11.00
CA MET A 1 -2.71 8.06 9.97
C MET A 1 -4.09 8.68 9.85
N PHE A 2 -4.22 9.96 10.18
CA PHE A 2 -5.50 10.68 10.36
C PHE A 2 -6.09 11.27 9.05
N TYR A 3 -5.57 10.90 7.87
CA TYR A 3 -5.97 11.48 6.57
C TYR A 3 -7.06 10.67 5.84
N ASP A 4 -7.25 9.41 6.21
CA ASP A 4 -8.18 8.47 5.54
C ASP A 4 -9.54 8.37 6.24
N PHE A 5 -9.94 9.40 6.99
CA PHE A 5 -11.26 9.38 7.62
C PHE A 5 -12.36 9.54 6.55
N ARG A 6 -13.51 8.94 6.83
CA ARG A 6 -14.74 9.08 6.06
C ARG A 6 -15.85 9.42 7.06
N PRO A 7 -16.62 10.50 6.85
CA PRO A 7 -17.78 10.75 7.70
C PRO A 7 -18.79 9.60 7.52
N ILE A 8 -19.34 9.10 8.64
CA ILE A 8 -20.31 7.99 8.65
C ILE A 8 -21.70 8.48 9.08
N TYR A 9 -21.75 9.48 9.97
CA TYR A 9 -22.97 10.06 10.50
C TYR A 9 -22.72 11.50 10.97
N GLY A 10 -23.76 12.32 11.00
CA GLY A 10 -23.70 13.73 11.42
C GLY A 10 -23.52 14.71 10.25
N ASP A 11 -23.05 15.93 10.56
CA ASP A 11 -22.79 16.94 9.55
C ASP A 11 -21.46 16.66 8.83
N PHE A 12 -21.55 16.41 7.53
CA PHE A 12 -20.39 16.05 6.70
C PHE A 12 -19.55 17.28 6.32
N SER A 13 -20.09 18.50 6.47
CA SER A 13 -19.35 19.74 6.21
C SER A 13 -18.12 19.87 7.12
N LEU A 14 -18.28 19.56 8.41
CA LEU A 14 -17.19 19.56 9.41
C LEU A 14 -16.05 18.62 9.01
N ALA A 15 -16.38 17.45 8.48
CA ALA A 15 -15.39 16.48 8.01
C ALA A 15 -14.62 17.02 6.79
N GLU A 16 -15.31 17.70 5.89
CA GLU A 16 -14.68 18.32 4.71
C GLU A 16 -13.84 19.56 5.06
N GLU A 17 -14.22 20.34 6.06
CA GLU A 17 -13.41 21.43 6.61
C GLU A 17 -12.09 20.89 7.19
N VAL A 18 -12.17 19.87 8.06
CA VAL A 18 -10.98 19.20 8.61
C VAL A 18 -10.11 18.61 7.49
N ARG A 19 -10.73 18.00 6.47
CA ARG A 19 -10.00 17.45 5.32
C ARG A 19 -9.22 18.54 4.59
N THR A 20 -9.89 19.65 4.31
CA THR A 20 -9.30 20.79 3.58
C THR A 20 -8.14 21.38 4.38
N PHE A 21 -8.34 21.65 5.68
CA PHE A 21 -7.29 22.12 6.57
C PHE A 21 -6.07 21.20 6.59
N LEU A 22 -6.26 19.88 6.70
CA LEU A 22 -5.17 18.91 6.73
C LEU A 22 -4.41 18.86 5.40
N ILE A 23 -5.11 18.92 4.27
CA ILE A 23 -4.50 18.93 2.94
C ILE A 23 -3.61 20.16 2.78
N GLU A 24 -4.15 21.35 3.04
CA GLU A 24 -3.43 22.62 2.90
C GLU A 24 -2.20 22.66 3.81
N THR A 25 -2.36 22.23 5.07
CA THR A 25 -1.27 22.19 6.05
C THR A 25 -0.13 21.27 5.59
N VAL A 26 -0.44 20.08 5.04
CA VAL A 26 0.60 19.16 4.58
C VAL A 26 1.22 19.60 3.26
N GLN A 27 0.43 20.13 2.32
CA GLN A 27 0.96 20.64 1.06
C GLN A 27 1.92 21.82 1.27
N GLY A 28 1.65 22.67 2.26
CA GLY A 28 2.51 23.80 2.63
C GLY A 28 3.74 23.44 3.49
N SER A 29 3.93 22.18 3.91
CA SER A 29 4.99 21.80 4.84
C SER A 29 5.80 20.58 4.41
N ASN A 30 7.02 20.83 3.94
CA ASN A 30 8.02 19.80 3.63
C ASN A 30 8.30 18.88 4.84
N LEU A 31 8.32 19.45 6.05
CA LEU A 31 8.49 18.68 7.29
C LEU A 31 7.36 17.67 7.50
N LEU A 32 6.10 18.09 7.33
CA LEU A 32 4.96 17.17 7.49
C LEU A 32 4.96 16.10 6.41
N GLN A 33 5.29 16.43 5.16
CA GLN A 33 5.46 15.45 4.08
C GLN A 33 6.55 14.43 4.43
N PHE A 34 7.71 14.91 4.92
CA PHE A 34 8.80 14.04 5.39
C PHE A 34 8.35 13.10 6.52
N LEU A 35 7.63 13.62 7.52
CA LEU A 35 7.15 12.81 8.64
C LEU A 35 6.15 11.72 8.19
N LEU A 36 5.27 12.02 7.24
CA LEU A 36 4.33 11.04 6.68
C LEU A 36 5.05 9.91 5.93
N VAL A 37 6.05 10.26 5.13
CA VAL A 37 6.87 9.27 4.45
C VAL A 37 7.65 8.44 5.46
N LYS A 38 8.29 9.07 6.46
CA LYS A 38 9.02 8.37 7.52
C LYS A 38 8.13 7.37 8.27
N ASP A 39 6.89 7.73 8.56
CA ASP A 39 5.92 6.82 9.18
C ASP A 39 5.58 5.63 8.28
N SER A 40 5.35 5.87 6.98
CA SER A 40 5.06 4.80 6.03
C SER A 40 6.19 3.79 5.85
N LEU A 41 7.44 4.26 5.98
CA LEU A 41 8.65 3.47 5.76
C LEU A 41 9.08 2.65 6.99
N ARG A 42 8.36 2.73 8.11
CA ARG A 42 8.63 1.92 9.31
C ARG A 42 8.64 0.42 9.02
N TRP A 43 7.83 -0.02 8.06
CA TRP A 43 7.76 -1.43 7.63
C TRP A 43 8.62 -1.65 6.39
N LYS A 44 9.88 -2.09 6.59
CA LYS A 44 10.77 -2.44 5.47
C LYS A 44 10.29 -3.75 4.81
N ILE A 45 10.22 -3.75 3.48
CA ILE A 45 9.98 -4.97 2.72
C ILE A 45 11.30 -5.77 2.71
N PRO A 46 11.32 -7.03 3.19
CA PRO A 46 12.52 -7.85 3.18
C PRO A 46 12.77 -8.46 1.78
N VAL A 47 12.86 -7.61 0.75
CA VAL A 47 13.30 -8.01 -0.59
C VAL A 47 14.81 -7.78 -0.70
N GLY A 48 15.55 -8.85 -1.01
CA GLY A 48 16.96 -8.75 -1.40
C GLY A 48 17.12 -8.14 -2.81
N PRO A 49 18.37 -7.93 -3.27
CA PRO A 49 18.70 -7.24 -4.53
C PRO A 49 18.06 -7.85 -5.80
N LEU A 50 17.68 -9.12 -5.77
CA LEU A 50 17.05 -9.87 -6.87
C LEU A 50 15.55 -10.09 -6.68
N GLY A 51 14.92 -9.33 -5.77
CA GLY A 51 13.50 -9.52 -5.47
C GLY A 51 13.21 -10.87 -4.80
N MET A 52 14.26 -11.51 -4.27
CA MET A 52 14.09 -12.62 -3.37
C MET A 52 13.62 -12.06 -2.03
N ILE A 53 12.37 -12.35 -1.68
CA ILE A 53 11.96 -12.40 -0.28
C ILE A 53 13.06 -13.17 0.47
N ASN A 54 13.67 -12.57 1.49
CA ASN A 54 14.80 -13.14 2.23
C ASN A 54 14.52 -14.63 2.56
N ARG A 55 15.17 -15.54 1.81
CA ARG A 55 15.04 -16.99 1.95
C ARG A 55 15.69 -17.52 3.23
N THR A 56 16.29 -16.64 4.02
CA THR A 56 17.13 -16.93 5.19
C THR A 56 16.34 -17.32 6.44
N LYS A 57 15.04 -17.06 6.50
CA LYS A 57 14.18 -17.65 7.54
C LYS A 57 13.68 -19.01 7.06
N LYS A 58 14.05 -20.08 7.77
CA LYS A 58 13.58 -21.47 7.57
C LYS A 58 12.06 -21.57 7.37
N THR A 59 11.32 -20.63 7.95
CA THR A 59 9.88 -20.44 7.76
C THR A 59 9.64 -19.56 6.53
N LYS A 60 9.37 -20.16 5.36
CA LYS A 60 8.94 -19.49 4.12
C LYS A 60 7.53 -18.86 4.27
N ILE A 61 7.30 -18.11 5.33
CA ILE A 61 6.04 -17.51 5.75
C ILE A 61 6.14 -16.00 5.56
N LEU A 62 5.10 -15.40 4.98
CA LEU A 62 5.05 -13.99 4.65
C LEU A 62 3.78 -13.33 5.13
N ASP A 63 3.93 -12.25 5.90
CA ASP A 63 2.84 -11.33 6.19
C ASP A 63 2.57 -10.44 4.96
N ILE A 64 1.67 -10.90 4.08
CA ILE A 64 1.33 -10.25 2.80
C ILE A 64 0.74 -8.84 3.01
N LYS A 65 0.13 -8.60 4.17
CA LYS A 65 -0.43 -7.29 4.51
C LYS A 65 0.70 -6.30 4.73
N LYS A 66 1.71 -6.67 5.52
CA LYS A 66 2.87 -5.80 5.82
C LYS A 66 3.80 -5.60 4.63
N ILE A 67 4.10 -6.65 3.88
CA ILE A 67 5.10 -6.57 2.79
C ILE A 67 4.52 -6.14 1.44
N GLY A 68 3.20 -6.20 1.28
CA GLY A 68 2.51 -5.86 0.03
C GLY A 68 1.49 -4.75 0.21
N LEU A 69 0.33 -5.07 0.80
CA LEU A 69 -0.83 -4.17 0.84
C LEU A 69 -0.51 -2.81 1.45
N ILE A 70 0.06 -2.80 2.65
CA ILE A 70 0.41 -1.57 3.38
C ILE A 70 1.35 -0.69 2.56
N GLN A 71 2.25 -1.29 1.79
CA GLN A 71 3.28 -0.58 1.04
C GLN A 71 2.71 0.15 -0.16
N ILE A 72 1.85 -0.53 -0.92
CA ILE A 72 1.13 0.09 -2.04
C ILE A 72 0.19 1.16 -1.51
N ILE A 73 -0.64 0.83 -0.50
CA ILE A 73 -1.63 1.76 0.07
C ILE A 73 -0.96 3.02 0.61
N ASN A 74 0.12 2.89 1.37
CA ASN A 74 0.81 4.04 1.95
C ASN A 74 1.52 4.88 0.88
N THR A 75 2.16 4.25 -0.12
CA THR A 75 2.77 4.97 -1.24
C THR A 75 1.73 5.81 -1.97
N VAL A 76 0.61 5.19 -2.36
CA VAL A 76 -0.48 5.88 -3.05
C VAL A 76 -1.05 7.01 -2.19
N ARG A 77 -1.21 6.80 -0.89
CA ARG A 77 -1.68 7.83 0.04
C ARG A 77 -0.72 9.01 0.13
N ILE A 78 0.58 8.77 0.21
CA ILE A 78 1.60 9.84 0.26
C ILE A 78 1.56 10.67 -1.02
N TYR A 79 1.49 10.03 -2.17
CA TYR A 79 1.34 10.72 -3.44
C TYR A 79 0.02 11.51 -3.46
N ALA A 80 -1.08 10.90 -3.03
CA ALA A 80 -2.37 11.59 -2.96
C ALA A 80 -2.30 12.86 -2.10
N ILE A 81 -1.70 12.79 -0.92
CA ILE A 81 -1.52 13.94 -0.02
C ILE A 81 -0.65 15.02 -0.69
N LYS A 82 0.50 14.63 -1.27
CA LYS A 82 1.40 15.56 -1.95
C LYS A 82 0.67 16.38 -3.03
N TYR A 83 -0.22 15.74 -3.78
CA TYR A 83 -0.97 16.36 -4.88
C TYR A 83 -2.38 16.82 -4.48
N GLY A 84 -2.73 16.84 -3.18
CA GLY A 84 -4.01 17.38 -2.70
C GLY A 84 -5.24 16.57 -3.11
N ILE A 85 -5.08 15.27 -3.35
CA ILE A 85 -6.14 14.35 -3.73
C ILE A 85 -6.97 14.00 -2.48
N LYS A 86 -8.28 14.28 -2.56
CA LYS A 86 -9.23 14.16 -1.44
C LYS A 86 -9.76 12.73 -1.24
N GLU A 87 -9.71 11.93 -2.31
CA GLU A 87 -10.20 10.56 -2.35
C GLU A 87 -9.53 9.71 -1.27
N VAL A 88 -10.30 8.85 -0.60
CA VAL A 88 -9.81 7.96 0.47
C VAL A 88 -9.51 6.55 -0.05
N ASN A 89 -10.22 6.10 -1.08
CA ASN A 89 -10.02 4.79 -1.67
C ASN A 89 -8.73 4.76 -2.49
N THR A 90 -7.91 3.72 -2.28
CA THR A 90 -6.61 3.59 -2.96
C THR A 90 -6.72 3.50 -4.48
N ILE A 91 -7.75 2.81 -5.01
CA ILE A 91 -7.98 2.70 -6.46
C ILE A 91 -8.40 4.05 -7.03
N GLN A 92 -9.30 4.77 -6.37
CA GLN A 92 -9.70 6.13 -6.77
C GLN A 92 -8.50 7.09 -6.77
N ARG A 93 -7.64 7.05 -5.74
CA ARG A 93 -6.39 7.82 -5.70
C ARG A 93 -5.47 7.52 -6.88
N LEU A 94 -5.32 6.24 -7.21
CA LEU A 94 -4.53 5.79 -8.36
C LEU A 94 -5.08 6.35 -9.69
N HIS A 95 -6.41 6.39 -9.85
CA HIS A 95 -7.05 7.02 -11.00
C HIS A 95 -6.75 8.53 -11.06
N ARG A 96 -6.95 9.25 -9.96
CA ARG A 96 -6.67 10.70 -9.91
C ARG A 96 -5.20 11.02 -10.15
N LEU A 97 -4.28 10.25 -9.57
CA LEU A 97 -2.83 10.40 -9.79
C LEU A 97 -2.44 10.18 -11.26
N LYS A 98 -3.15 9.28 -11.96
CA LYS A 98 -2.99 9.10 -13.41
C LYS A 98 -3.47 10.33 -14.19
N GLU A 99 -4.65 10.83 -13.86
CA GLU A 99 -5.30 11.95 -14.57
C GLU A 99 -4.48 13.23 -14.49
N ILE A 100 -3.91 13.53 -13.32
CA ILE A 100 -3.04 14.71 -13.13
C ILE A 100 -1.58 14.47 -13.56
N LYS A 101 -1.27 13.31 -14.17
CA LYS A 101 0.08 12.91 -14.62
C LYS A 101 1.13 12.84 -13.49
N ALA A 102 0.69 12.68 -12.24
CA ALA A 102 1.57 12.50 -11.07
C ALA A 102 2.14 11.07 -10.97
N MET A 103 1.50 10.10 -11.64
CA MET A 103 1.98 8.72 -11.74
C MET A 103 1.83 8.21 -13.17
N HIS A 104 2.82 7.48 -13.66
CA HIS A 104 2.79 6.94 -15.02
C HIS A 104 1.65 5.90 -15.16
N PRO A 105 0.89 5.89 -16.27
CA PRO A 105 -0.25 4.96 -16.45
C PRO A 105 0.10 3.49 -16.22
N ARG A 106 1.29 3.07 -16.64
CA ARG A 106 1.80 1.70 -16.41
C ARG A 106 1.95 1.39 -14.92
N ASP A 107 2.48 2.32 -14.13
CA ASP A 107 2.68 2.11 -12.69
C ASP A 107 1.33 2.04 -11.95
N VAL A 108 0.36 2.82 -12.42
CA VAL A 108 -1.02 2.79 -11.92
C VAL A 108 -1.67 1.42 -12.14
N GLU A 109 -1.62 0.89 -13.37
CA GLU A 109 -2.21 -0.42 -13.66
C GLU A 109 -1.45 -1.57 -12.97
N ASN A 110 -0.12 -1.48 -12.86
CA ASN A 110 0.68 -2.41 -12.08
C ASN A 110 0.26 -2.42 -10.60
N ALA A 111 0.08 -1.24 -9.99
CA ALA A 111 -0.34 -1.11 -8.60
C ALA A 111 -1.75 -1.69 -8.37
N LYS A 112 -2.70 -1.40 -9.26
CA LYS A 112 -4.06 -1.95 -9.21
C LYS A 112 -4.05 -3.47 -9.30
N THR A 113 -3.29 -4.03 -10.25
CA THR A 113 -3.14 -5.48 -10.44
C THR A 113 -2.51 -6.14 -9.22
N ALA A 114 -1.45 -5.54 -8.67
CA ALA A 114 -0.80 -6.04 -7.46
C ALA A 114 -1.73 -6.01 -6.25
N LEU A 115 -2.50 -4.94 -6.04
CA LEU A 115 -3.53 -4.86 -4.99
C LEU A 115 -4.57 -5.97 -5.15
N HIS A 116 -5.06 -6.20 -6.37
CA HIS A 116 -6.03 -7.26 -6.65
C HIS A 116 -5.48 -8.63 -6.25
N TYR A 117 -4.27 -8.99 -6.69
CA TYR A 117 -3.67 -10.27 -6.32
C TYR A 117 -3.43 -10.40 -4.81
N LEU A 118 -2.92 -9.36 -4.14
CA LEU A 118 -2.70 -9.38 -2.70
C LEU A 118 -4.01 -9.56 -1.92
N HIS A 119 -5.09 -8.89 -2.33
CA HIS A 119 -6.40 -9.07 -1.73
C HIS A 119 -6.98 -10.46 -1.99
N TYR A 120 -6.86 -10.96 -3.23
CA TYR A 120 -7.32 -12.29 -3.61
C TYR A 120 -6.63 -13.38 -2.78
N TYR A 121 -5.30 -13.38 -2.69
CA TYR A 121 -4.57 -14.40 -1.91
C TYR A 121 -4.85 -14.29 -0.41
N ARG A 122 -4.99 -13.07 0.11
CA ARG A 122 -5.40 -12.86 1.50
C ARG A 122 -6.78 -13.44 1.78
N LEU A 123 -7.75 -13.16 0.92
CA LEU A 123 -9.11 -13.64 1.08
C LEU A 123 -9.16 -15.18 0.98
N LYS A 124 -8.52 -15.75 -0.04
CA LYS A 124 -8.43 -17.21 -0.23
C LYS A 124 -7.82 -17.89 1.00
N HIS A 125 -6.73 -17.34 1.55
CA HIS A 125 -6.08 -17.88 2.74
C HIS A 125 -6.99 -17.79 3.99
N ASN A 126 -7.62 -16.64 4.20
CA ASN A 126 -8.51 -16.43 5.35
C ASN A 126 -9.75 -17.35 5.30
N LEU A 127 -10.31 -17.57 4.10
CA LEU A 127 -11.44 -18.49 3.91
C LEU A 127 -11.05 -19.93 4.23
N HIS A 128 -9.85 -20.36 3.82
CA HIS A 128 -9.31 -21.68 4.17
C HIS A 128 -9.13 -21.82 5.69
N GLN A 129 -8.51 -20.83 6.34
CA GLN A 129 -8.35 -20.82 7.80
C GLN A 129 -9.70 -20.92 8.53
N LEU A 130 -10.69 -20.14 8.07
CA LEU A 130 -12.05 -20.21 8.62
C LEU A 130 -12.68 -21.59 8.46
N SER A 131 -12.51 -22.24 7.30
CA SER A 131 -13.05 -23.59 7.09
C SER A 131 -12.39 -24.67 7.95
N GLU A 132 -11.14 -24.44 8.39
CA GLU A 132 -10.38 -25.34 9.26
C GLU A 132 -10.47 -24.97 10.75
N GLY A 133 -11.28 -23.96 11.10
CA GLY A 133 -11.38 -23.45 12.48
C GLY A 133 -10.10 -22.79 13.01
N GLN A 134 -9.19 -22.39 12.11
CA GLN A 134 -7.93 -21.74 12.44
C GLN A 134 -8.12 -20.22 12.62
N PRO A 135 -7.33 -19.57 13.51
CA PRO A 135 -7.31 -18.12 13.60
C PRO A 135 -6.89 -17.47 12.28
N ILE A 136 -7.62 -16.44 11.87
CA ILE A 136 -7.30 -15.66 10.66
C ILE A 136 -5.95 -14.96 10.84
N SER A 137 -5.06 -15.10 9.87
CA SER A 137 -3.76 -14.42 9.82
C SER A 137 -3.49 -13.82 8.45
N ASN A 138 -2.48 -12.94 8.34
CA ASN A 138 -2.00 -12.47 7.03
C ASN A 138 -0.75 -13.26 6.59
N GLU A 139 -0.42 -14.34 7.29
CA GLU A 139 0.82 -15.07 7.19
C GLU A 139 0.67 -16.24 6.22
N ILE A 140 1.06 -16.03 4.97
CA ILE A 140 1.01 -17.06 3.94
C ILE A 140 2.33 -17.83 3.91
N ARG A 141 2.24 -19.15 4.09
CA ARG A 141 3.33 -20.06 3.80
C ARG A 141 3.45 -20.25 2.28
N ILE A 142 4.53 -19.71 1.72
CA ILE A 142 4.77 -19.72 0.26
C ILE A 142 4.80 -21.15 -0.28
N LEU A 143 5.29 -22.12 0.51
CA LEU A 143 5.44 -23.51 0.06
C LEU A 143 4.12 -24.14 -0.39
N ASP A 144 3.02 -23.74 0.23
CA ASP A 144 1.70 -24.35 0.09
C ASP A 144 0.96 -23.79 -1.14
N LEU A 145 1.53 -22.76 -1.80
CA LEU A 145 1.00 -22.17 -3.02
C LEU A 145 1.39 -22.96 -4.27
N SER A 146 0.53 -22.93 -5.30
CA SER A 146 0.86 -23.43 -6.63
C SER A 146 2.02 -22.65 -7.25
N LYS A 147 2.68 -23.21 -8.28
CA LYS A 147 3.78 -22.51 -8.99
C LYS A 147 3.33 -21.16 -9.57
N GLU A 148 2.12 -21.13 -10.12
CA GLU A 148 1.50 -19.92 -10.66
C GLU A 148 1.19 -18.89 -9.57
N ASP A 149 0.61 -19.34 -8.45
CA ASP A 149 0.28 -18.47 -7.32
C ASP A 149 1.53 -17.86 -6.68
N LYS A 150 2.60 -18.66 -6.54
CA LYS A 150 3.92 -18.19 -6.10
C LYS A 150 4.43 -17.07 -7.01
N TRP A 151 4.29 -17.22 -8.32
CA TRP A 151 4.76 -16.23 -9.28
C TRP A 151 3.95 -14.93 -9.20
N LYS A 152 2.61 -15.02 -9.21
CA LYS A 152 1.71 -13.84 -9.08
C LYS A 152 1.94 -13.07 -7.78
N LEU A 153 2.05 -13.78 -6.66
CA LEU A 153 2.31 -13.16 -5.36
C LEU A 153 3.69 -12.48 -5.33
N LYS A 154 4.70 -13.14 -5.91
CA LYS A 154 6.06 -12.56 -6.00
C LYS A 154 6.04 -11.26 -6.82
N GLU A 155 5.39 -11.24 -7.97
CA GLU A 155 5.26 -10.03 -8.79
C GLU A 155 4.53 -8.91 -8.07
N ALA A 156 3.43 -9.21 -7.36
CA ALA A 156 2.73 -8.19 -6.58
C ALA A 156 3.63 -7.59 -5.47
N ILE A 157 4.46 -8.41 -4.83
CA ILE A 157 5.45 -7.95 -3.82
C ILE A 157 6.56 -7.12 -4.47
N HIS A 158 7.01 -7.46 -5.69
CA HIS A 158 7.97 -6.62 -6.43
C HIS A 158 7.39 -5.24 -6.74
N ILE A 159 6.13 -5.16 -7.17
CA ILE A 159 5.47 -3.87 -7.40
C ILE A 159 5.42 -3.05 -6.11
N ALA A 160 5.01 -3.66 -5.00
CA ALA A 160 5.01 -3.02 -3.69
C ALA A 160 6.41 -2.48 -3.30
N ALA A 161 7.47 -3.24 -3.58
CA ALA A 161 8.85 -2.83 -3.34
C ALA A 161 9.29 -1.65 -4.20
N ARG A 162 8.97 -1.68 -5.50
CA ARG A 162 9.28 -0.57 -6.43
C ARG A 162 8.57 0.71 -6.01
N MET A 163 7.31 0.62 -5.60
CA MET A 163 6.54 1.76 -5.11
C MET A 163 7.13 2.34 -3.82
N GLN A 164 7.51 1.48 -2.87
CA GLN A 164 8.20 1.93 -1.65
C GLN A 164 9.53 2.63 -1.98
N GLN A 165 10.31 2.11 -2.94
CA GLN A 165 11.57 2.71 -3.36
C GLN A 165 11.38 4.06 -4.05
N ALA A 166 10.39 4.19 -4.95
CA ALA A 166 10.06 5.47 -5.59
C ALA A 166 9.67 6.55 -4.57
N THR A 167 8.94 6.15 -3.52
CA THR A 167 8.56 7.04 -2.40
C THR A 167 9.80 7.53 -1.65
N LYS A 168 10.78 6.65 -1.38
CA LYS A 168 12.06 7.03 -0.75
C LYS A 168 12.85 8.04 -1.59
N ILE A 169 12.90 7.85 -2.91
CA ILE A 169 13.61 8.77 -3.81
C ILE A 169 12.93 10.13 -3.82
N THR A 170 11.59 10.16 -3.81
CA THR A 170 10.82 11.41 -3.75
C THR A 170 11.11 12.20 -2.47
N LEU A 171 11.38 11.53 -1.35
CA LEU A 171 11.76 12.15 -0.08
C LEU A 171 13.13 12.84 -0.13
N ASN A 172 14.09 12.33 -0.88
CA ASN A 172 15.41 12.97 -1.01
C ASN A 172 15.40 14.27 -1.84
N ARG A 173 14.24 14.64 -2.39
CA ARG A 173 14.05 15.83 -3.23
C ARG A 173 13.21 16.92 -2.56
N ILE A 174 12.77 16.70 -1.32
CA ILE A 174 11.97 17.60 -0.47
C ILE A 174 12.90 18.19 0.60
#